data_AF-A0A3Q3NM31-F1
#
_entry.id   AF-A0A3Q3NM31-F1
#
_cell.length_a   1.000
_cell.length_b   1.000
_cell.length_c   1.000
_cell.angle_alpha   90.00
_cell.angle_beta   90.00
_cell.angle_gamma   90.00
#
_symmetry.space_group_name_H-M   'P 1'
#
loop_
_entity.id
_entity.type
_entity.pdbx_description
1 polymer ?
#
loop_
_entity_poly.entity_id
_entity_poly.type
_entity_poly.pdbx_seq_one_letter_code
_entity_poly.pdbx_strand_id
1 'polypeptide(L)'
;MSALIRRIINTTSAPAAIGPYSQSVVVDRTMYISGQLGMDVASGQLVDGGVQAQAKQALVNMGEILKAANCNYTNVVKTTVLLADINDFNSVNEVYKTFFTSNFPARAAYQVAALPRVSMNHMFTSPQNYSVEGVDFPWQLAACSCIFLHLQYI
;
A
#
# COMPACT_ATOMS: atom_id res chain seq x y z
N MET A 1 8.62 6.41 35.70
CA MET A 1 8.94 6.04 34.30
C MET A 1 7.94 6.74 33.40
N SER A 2 8.39 7.55 32.43
CA SER A 2 7.48 8.11 31.43
C SER A 2 7.04 6.98 30.52
N ALA A 3 5.75 6.67 30.50
CA ALA A 3 5.20 5.59 29.69
C ALA A 3 4.83 6.13 28.31
N LEU A 4 5.29 5.45 27.25
CA LEU A 4 4.86 5.77 25.89
C LEU A 4 3.44 5.22 25.65
N ILE A 5 2.57 6.07 25.13
CA ILE A 5 1.21 5.67 24.76
C ILE A 5 1.25 5.06 23.35
N ARG A 6 0.83 3.80 23.25
CA ARG A 6 0.57 3.11 21.98
C ARG A 6 -0.92 3.16 21.68
N ARG A 7 -1.28 3.73 20.54
CA ARG A 7 -2.67 3.82 20.05
C ARG A 7 -2.82 3.04 18.75
N ILE A 8 -3.83 2.18 18.69
CA ILE A 8 -4.19 1.46 17.47
C ILE A 8 -5.17 2.32 16.67
N ILE A 9 -4.89 2.53 15.38
CA ILE A 9 -5.79 3.22 14.47
C ILE A 9 -6.50 2.16 13.64
N ASN A 10 -7.83 2.23 13.67
CA ASN A 10 -8.71 1.38 12.89
C ASN A 10 -9.89 2.21 12.39
N THR A 11 -10.16 2.16 11.09
CA THR A 11 -11.26 2.87 10.43
C THR A 11 -12.03 1.93 9.53
N THR A 12 -13.35 2.12 9.47
CA THR A 12 -14.25 1.40 8.56
C THR A 12 -14.17 1.92 7.12
N SER A 13 -13.55 3.09 6.92
CA SER A 13 -13.35 3.69 5.59
C SER A 13 -12.11 3.17 4.86
N ALA A 14 -11.36 2.25 5.48
CA ALA A 14 -10.24 1.55 4.85
C ALA A 14 -10.42 0.04 5.04
N PRO A 15 -9.80 -0.80 4.19
CA PRO A 15 -9.97 -2.24 4.27
C PRO A 15 -9.57 -2.78 5.64
N ALA A 16 -10.39 -3.68 6.18
CA ALA A 16 -10.08 -4.35 7.44
C ALA A 16 -8.77 -5.15 7.32
N ALA A 17 -8.05 -5.30 8.44
CA ALA A 17 -6.88 -6.15 8.47
C ALA A 17 -7.28 -7.62 8.25
N ILE A 18 -6.66 -8.28 7.27
CA ILE A 18 -6.99 -9.68 6.87
C ILE A 18 -6.16 -10.69 7.69
N GLY A 19 -5.20 -10.20 8.49
CA GLY A 19 -4.33 -11.02 9.33
C GLY A 19 -4.04 -10.35 10.68
N PRO A 20 -3.09 -10.90 11.46
CA PRO A 20 -2.74 -10.40 12.80
C PRO A 20 -1.91 -9.11 12.75
N TYR A 21 -2.44 -8.06 12.13
CA TYR A 21 -1.83 -6.72 12.05
C TYR A 21 -2.89 -5.64 12.21
N SER A 22 -2.48 -4.42 12.54
CA SER A 22 -3.36 -3.25 12.61
C SER A 22 -3.23 -2.40 11.35
N GLN A 23 -4.28 -1.68 10.93
CA GLN A 23 -4.18 -0.74 9.81
C GLN A 23 -3.06 0.29 10.03
N SER A 24 -3.00 0.84 11.25
CA SER A 24 -1.86 1.62 11.70
C SER A 24 -1.69 1.59 13.22
N VAL A 25 -0.46 1.85 13.68
CA VAL A 25 -0.10 2.01 15.09
C VAL A 25 0.57 3.37 15.26
N VAL A 26 0.07 4.16 16.21
CA VAL A 26 0.69 5.43 16.63
C VAL A 26 1.41 5.20 17.95
N VAL A 27 2.67 5.62 18.02
CA VAL A 27 3.46 5.64 19.25
C VAL A 27 4.07 7.02 19.40
N ASP A 28 3.76 7.69 20.50
CA ASP A 28 4.09 9.10 20.69
C ASP A 28 3.60 9.96 19.52
N ARG A 29 4.51 10.50 18.71
CA ARG A 29 4.19 11.28 17.50
C ARG A 29 4.47 10.54 16.20
N THR A 30 4.86 9.28 16.24
CA THR A 30 5.19 8.50 15.03
C THR A 30 4.04 7.56 14.69
N MET A 31 3.64 7.56 13.43
CA MET A 31 2.60 6.68 12.92
C MET A 31 3.23 5.64 12.00
N TYR A 32 2.92 4.36 12.23
CA TYR A 32 3.33 3.26 11.38
C TYR A 32 2.10 2.75 10.66
N ILE A 33 2.06 2.91 9.34
CA ILE A 33 0.94 2.46 8.51
C ILE A 33 1.31 1.11 7.90
N SER A 34 0.41 0.15 7.96
CA SER A 34 0.61 -1.15 7.31
C SER A 34 0.61 -1.01 5.79
N GLY A 35 1.09 -2.03 5.09
CA GLY A 35 1.09 -2.01 3.63
C GLY A 35 -0.31 -1.87 3.05
N GLN A 36 -0.51 -0.88 2.19
CA GLN A 36 -1.80 -0.61 1.57
C GLN A 36 -1.84 -1.23 0.18
N LEU A 37 -2.85 -2.07 -0.03
CA LEU A 37 -3.18 -2.64 -1.33
C LEU A 37 -4.35 -1.85 -1.94
N GLY A 38 -4.47 -1.92 -3.26
CA GLY A 38 -5.60 -1.36 -4.01
C GLY A 38 -6.88 -2.15 -3.84
N MET A 39 -7.29 -2.38 -2.59
CA MET A 39 -8.51 -3.09 -2.26
C MET A 39 -9.66 -2.11 -2.09
N ASP A 40 -10.81 -2.45 -2.65
CA ASP A 40 -12.06 -1.76 -2.36
C ASP A 40 -12.54 -2.13 -0.95
N VAL A 41 -13.07 -1.13 -0.23
CA VAL A 41 -13.44 -1.25 1.18
C VAL A 41 -14.73 -2.07 1.33
N ALA A 42 -15.66 -1.93 0.39
CA ALA A 42 -16.96 -2.59 0.45
C ALA A 42 -16.86 -4.07 0.09
N SER A 43 -16.14 -4.40 -0.99
CA SER A 43 -15.97 -5.77 -1.47
C SER A 43 -14.82 -6.51 -0.78
N GLY A 44 -13.82 -5.80 -0.26
CA GLY A 44 -12.59 -6.40 0.23
C GLY A 44 -11.77 -7.09 -0.86
N GLN A 45 -12.03 -6.80 -2.14
CA GLN A 45 -11.31 -7.35 -3.29
C GLN A 45 -10.41 -6.29 -3.94
N LEU A 46 -9.44 -6.71 -4.76
CA LEU A 46 -8.63 -5.77 -5.53
C LEU A 46 -9.50 -5.09 -6.59
N VAL A 47 -9.27 -3.79 -6.79
CA VAL A 47 -9.98 -3.05 -7.84
C VAL A 47 -9.50 -3.48 -9.23
N ASP A 48 -10.46 -3.55 -10.15
CA ASP A 48 -10.20 -3.73 -11.57
C ASP A 48 -9.61 -2.45 -12.19
N GLY A 49 -8.97 -2.58 -13.35
CA GLY A 49 -8.30 -1.46 -14.04
C GLY A 49 -6.78 -1.41 -13.87
N GLY A 50 -6.18 -2.52 -13.44
CA GLY A 50 -4.73 -2.72 -13.43
C GLY A 50 -3.98 -1.87 -12.42
N VAL A 51 -2.68 -1.68 -12.67
CA VAL A 51 -1.74 -1.10 -11.71
C VAL A 51 -2.09 0.33 -11.29
N GLN A 52 -2.61 1.16 -12.19
CA GLN A 52 -2.95 2.56 -11.90
C GLN A 52 -4.16 2.66 -10.99
N ALA A 53 -5.23 1.90 -11.29
CA ALA A 53 -6.44 1.87 -10.47
C ALA A 53 -6.10 1.39 -9.05
N GLN A 54 -5.27 0.36 -8.94
CA GLN A 54 -4.85 -0.16 -7.65
C GLN A 54 -3.92 0.77 -6.89
N ALA A 55 -2.97 1.42 -7.56
CA ALA A 55 -2.12 2.43 -6.93
C ALA A 55 -2.97 3.59 -6.38
N LYS A 56 -3.98 4.03 -7.14
CA LYS A 56 -4.92 5.07 -6.73
C LYS A 56 -5.71 4.61 -5.50
N GLN A 57 -6.28 3.40 -5.53
CA GLN A 57 -7.05 2.88 -4.40
C GLN A 57 -6.17 2.67 -3.15
N ALA A 58 -4.95 2.18 -3.32
CA ALA A 58 -4.01 2.01 -2.20
C ALA A 58 -3.67 3.35 -1.51
N LEU A 59 -3.49 4.41 -2.31
CA LEU A 59 -3.25 5.75 -1.78
C LEU A 59 -4.49 6.34 -1.12
N VAL A 60 -5.70 6.13 -1.69
CA VAL A 60 -6.97 6.52 -1.06
C VAL A 60 -7.14 5.83 0.30
N ASN A 61 -6.91 4.51 0.36
CA ASN A 61 -6.99 3.73 1.61
C ASN A 61 -6.02 4.27 2.66
N MET A 62 -4.79 4.62 2.25
CA MET A 62 -3.81 5.27 3.12
C MET A 62 -4.30 6.63 3.63
N GLY A 63 -4.91 7.43 2.76
CA GLY A 63 -5.50 8.71 3.12
C GLY A 63 -6.60 8.59 4.17
N GLU A 64 -7.47 7.58 4.07
CA GLU A 64 -8.50 7.32 5.08
C GLU A 64 -7.92 6.89 6.43
N ILE A 65 -6.84 6.11 6.43
CA ILE A 65 -6.11 5.74 7.65
C ILE A 65 -5.44 6.98 8.28
N LEU A 66 -4.81 7.83 7.46
CA LEU A 66 -4.23 9.10 7.90
C LEU A 66 -5.29 10.00 8.53
N LYS A 67 -6.45 10.17 7.87
CA LYS A 67 -7.58 10.95 8.39
C LYS A 67 -8.08 10.43 9.74
N ALA A 68 -8.16 9.10 9.91
CA ALA A 68 -8.54 8.49 11.19
C ALA A 68 -7.55 8.81 12.33
N ALA A 69 -6.29 9.15 11.99
CA ALA A 69 -5.29 9.64 12.93
C ALA A 69 -5.22 11.19 13.00
N ASN A 70 -6.18 11.92 12.41
CA ASN A 70 -6.18 13.37 12.23
C ASN A 70 -4.95 13.90 11.45
N CYS A 71 -4.49 13.12 10.48
CA CYS A 71 -3.35 13.44 9.61
C CYS A 71 -3.77 13.50 8.14
N ASN A 72 -2.90 14.01 7.28
CA ASN A 72 -3.09 14.06 5.85
C ASN A 72 -1.79 13.67 5.11
N TYR A 73 -1.77 13.77 3.77
CA TYR A 73 -0.61 13.37 2.95
C TYR A 73 0.64 14.22 3.20
N THR A 74 0.53 15.46 3.70
CA THR A 74 1.70 16.31 3.99
C THR A 74 2.46 15.86 5.23
N ASN A 75 1.83 15.04 6.07
CA ASN A 75 2.46 14.43 7.24
C ASN A 75 3.31 13.19 6.89
N VAL A 76 3.24 12.72 5.65
CA VAL A 76 4.00 11.55 5.18
C VAL A 76 5.43 11.98 4.91
N VAL A 77 6.40 11.33 5.56
CA VAL A 77 7.83 11.64 5.37
C VAL A 77 8.59 10.57 4.62
N LYS A 78 8.11 9.32 4.64
CA LYS A 78 8.76 8.19 3.97
C LYS A 78 7.73 7.20 3.46
N THR A 79 7.89 6.78 2.21
CA THR A 79 7.07 5.77 1.56
C THR A 79 7.94 4.66 0.97
N THR A 80 7.44 3.42 0.95
CA THR A 80 8.05 2.34 0.17
C THR A 80 7.03 1.86 -0.83
N VAL A 81 7.40 1.83 -2.11
CA VAL A 81 6.56 1.38 -3.20
C VAL A 81 7.10 0.03 -3.66
N LEU A 82 6.32 -1.03 -3.43
CA LEU A 82 6.61 -2.38 -3.87
C LEU A 82 5.83 -2.64 -5.15
N LEU A 83 6.52 -2.95 -6.24
CA LEU A 83 5.90 -3.22 -7.52
C LEU A 83 5.97 -4.72 -7.82
N ALA A 84 4.95 -5.28 -8.45
CA ALA A 84 5.01 -6.63 -9.02
C ALA A 84 5.86 -6.65 -10.29
N ASP A 85 5.79 -5.58 -11.08
CA ASP A 85 6.60 -5.35 -12.28
C ASP A 85 7.21 -3.93 -12.22
N ILE A 86 8.52 -3.82 -12.40
CA ILE A 86 9.21 -2.53 -12.43
C ILE A 86 8.81 -1.67 -13.63
N ASN A 87 8.30 -2.27 -14.71
CA ASN A 87 7.85 -1.55 -15.91
C ASN A 87 6.69 -0.59 -15.59
N ASP A 88 5.91 -0.87 -14.54
CA ASP A 88 4.79 -0.03 -14.10
C ASP A 88 5.22 1.23 -13.34
N PHE A 89 6.52 1.39 -13.08
CA PHE A 89 7.03 2.48 -12.27
C PHE A 89 6.54 3.86 -12.73
N ASN A 90 6.52 4.10 -14.05
CA ASN A 90 6.04 5.36 -14.62
C ASN A 90 4.54 5.57 -14.36
N SER A 91 3.72 4.56 -14.64
CA SER A 91 2.28 4.57 -14.43
C SER A 91 1.91 4.83 -12.97
N VAL A 92 2.63 4.20 -12.03
CA VAL A 92 2.43 4.41 -10.59
C VAL A 92 2.87 5.81 -10.16
N ASN A 93 3.97 6.30 -10.72
CA ASN A 93 4.51 7.62 -10.39
C ASN A 93 3.58 8.76 -10.83
N GLU A 94 2.86 8.61 -11.94
CA GLU A 94 1.82 9.56 -12.38
C GLU A 94 0.70 9.67 -11.35
N VAL A 95 0.15 8.53 -10.92
CA VAL A 95 -0.87 8.48 -9.87
C VAL A 95 -0.32 9.06 -8.57
N TYR A 96 0.89 8.68 -8.17
CA TYR A 96 1.53 9.14 -6.94
C TYR A 96 1.63 10.67 -6.85
N LYS A 97 1.98 11.35 -7.95
CA LYS A 97 2.07 12.82 -8.03
C LYS A 97 0.72 13.52 -7.84
N THR A 98 -0.40 12.83 -8.06
CA THR A 98 -1.74 13.41 -7.79
C THR A 98 -2.06 13.51 -6.31
N PHE A 99 -1.44 12.68 -5.47
CA PHE A 99 -1.66 12.67 -4.02
C PHE A 99 -0.60 13.48 -3.28
N PHE A 100 0.65 13.39 -3.74
CA PHE A 100 1.77 14.15 -3.19
C PHE A 100 2.12 15.28 -4.17
N THR A 101 1.70 16.50 -3.87
CA THR A 101 1.87 17.66 -4.76
C THR A 101 3.05 18.55 -4.40
N SER A 102 3.50 18.54 -3.13
CA SER A 102 4.63 19.31 -2.62
C SER A 102 5.31 18.58 -1.45
N ASN A 103 6.56 18.95 -1.13
CA ASN A 103 7.36 18.33 -0.06
C ASN A 103 7.33 16.80 -0.08
N PHE A 104 7.74 16.22 -1.21
CA PHE A 104 7.67 14.78 -1.42
C PHE A 104 8.37 13.99 -0.29
N PRO A 105 7.76 12.91 0.20
CA PRO A 105 8.41 12.05 1.17
C PRO A 105 9.64 11.39 0.56
N ALA A 106 10.60 11.04 1.42
CA ALA A 106 11.63 10.08 1.05
C ALA A 106 10.98 8.81 0.48
N ARG A 107 11.57 8.20 -0.54
CA ARG A 107 10.94 7.08 -1.24
C ARG A 107 11.96 5.98 -1.54
N ALA A 108 11.55 4.74 -1.31
CA ALA A 108 12.19 3.56 -1.89
C ALA A 108 11.18 2.89 -2.82
N ALA A 109 11.58 2.53 -4.03
CA ALA A 109 10.72 1.85 -4.99
C ALA A 109 11.49 0.70 -5.64
N TYR A 110 10.94 -0.51 -5.59
CA TYR A 110 11.58 -1.70 -6.16
C TYR A 110 10.55 -2.78 -6.45
N GLN A 111 10.91 -3.68 -7.37
CA GLN A 111 10.11 -4.85 -7.69
C GLN A 111 10.31 -5.95 -6.64
N VAL A 112 9.23 -6.64 -6.28
CA VAL A 112 9.25 -7.79 -5.38
C VAL A 112 8.72 -9.03 -6.11
N ALA A 113 9.12 -10.22 -5.66
CA ALA A 113 8.74 -11.48 -6.31
C ALA A 113 7.22 -11.71 -6.30
N ALA A 114 6.53 -11.39 -5.20
CA ALA A 114 5.09 -11.50 -5.09
C ALA A 114 4.55 -10.58 -3.98
N LEU A 115 3.30 -10.14 -4.14
CA LEU A 115 2.56 -9.38 -3.14
C LEU A 115 1.39 -10.21 -2.57
N PRO A 116 0.91 -9.91 -1.34
CA PRO A 116 -0.23 -10.61 -0.76
C PRO A 116 -1.48 -10.51 -1.63
N ARG A 117 -2.26 -11.60 -1.71
CA ARG A 117 -3.45 -11.78 -2.58
C ARG A 117 -3.18 -11.80 -4.09
N VAL A 118 -1.92 -11.65 -4.52
CA VAL A 118 -1.47 -11.93 -5.88
C VAL A 118 -1.17 -13.42 -6.03
N SER A 119 -0.51 -13.99 -5.02
CA SER A 119 -0.14 -15.40 -4.98
C SER A 119 -1.32 -16.37 -4.86
N MET A 120 -2.50 -15.93 -4.39
CA MET A 120 -3.67 -16.82 -4.35
C MET A 120 -4.21 -17.17 -5.74
N ASN A 121 -3.95 -16.35 -6.76
CA ASN A 121 -4.29 -16.71 -8.14
C ASN A 121 -3.22 -17.58 -8.82
N HIS A 122 -2.00 -17.61 -8.28
CA HIS A 122 -0.92 -18.51 -8.76
C HIS A 122 -0.83 -19.84 -8.02
N MET A 123 -1.46 -19.98 -6.84
CA MET A 123 -1.34 -21.21 -6.03
C MET A 123 -2.41 -22.26 -6.31
N PHE A 124 -3.25 -22.08 -7.34
CA PHE A 124 -4.24 -23.07 -7.79
C PHE A 124 -3.94 -23.73 -9.15
N THR A 125 -2.74 -23.56 -9.72
CA THR A 125 -2.30 -24.37 -10.86
C THR A 125 -1.03 -25.17 -10.54
N SER A 126 -1.26 -26.37 -9.97
CA SER A 126 -0.57 -27.67 -10.14
C SER A 126 0.96 -27.72 -10.43
N PRO A 127 1.70 -28.68 -9.84
CA PRO A 127 3.10 -28.93 -10.19
C PRO A 127 3.18 -29.71 -11.50
N GLN A 128 3.53 -29.07 -12.62
CA GLN A 128 4.11 -29.76 -13.79
C GLN A 128 5.02 -28.81 -14.59
N ASN A 129 6.21 -29.31 -14.93
CA ASN A 129 7.13 -28.75 -15.92
C ASN A 129 6.40 -28.44 -17.23
N TYR A 130 6.59 -27.24 -17.81
CA TYR A 130 6.78 -27.08 -19.25
C TYR A 130 7.27 -25.66 -19.61
N SER A 131 8.30 -25.59 -20.44
CA SER A 131 8.71 -24.37 -21.16
C SER A 131 7.72 -24.12 -22.30
N VAL A 132 7.05 -22.98 -22.31
CA VAL A 132 6.40 -22.43 -23.52
C VAL A 132 6.37 -20.91 -23.47
N GLU A 133 6.69 -20.35 -24.62
CA GLU A 133 6.67 -18.95 -25.02
C GLU A 133 5.29 -18.29 -24.81
N GLY A 134 5.32 -16.98 -24.53
CA GLY A 134 4.27 -16.06 -25.00
C GLY A 134 2.90 -16.12 -24.31
N VAL A 135 2.84 -15.92 -22.99
CA VAL A 135 1.58 -15.57 -22.31
C VAL A 135 1.79 -14.33 -21.45
N ASP A 136 1.49 -13.16 -22.02
CA ASP A 136 1.37 -11.90 -21.27
C ASP A 136 0.15 -12.00 -20.33
N PHE A 137 0.42 -12.25 -19.05
CA PHE A 137 -0.59 -12.23 -17.99
C PHE A 137 -0.76 -10.79 -17.46
N PRO A 138 -1.93 -10.14 -17.63
CA PRO A 138 -2.09 -8.68 -17.45
C PRO A 138 -2.30 -8.21 -16.00
N TRP A 139 -1.85 -8.97 -14.99
CA TRP A 139 -2.08 -8.61 -13.59
C TRP A 139 -0.84 -7.95 -12.95
N GLN A 140 -0.56 -6.76 -13.45
CA GLN A 140 0.45 -5.82 -12.96
C GLN A 140 -0.10 -5.05 -11.75
N LEU A 141 0.57 -5.18 -10.60
CA LEU A 141 0.09 -4.65 -9.32
C LEU A 141 1.19 -3.84 -8.63
N ALA A 142 0.79 -2.74 -7.98
CA ALA A 142 1.66 -1.90 -7.18
C ALA A 142 1.12 -1.87 -5.74
N ALA A 143 1.88 -2.43 -4.80
CA ALA A 143 1.61 -2.28 -3.37
C ALA A 143 2.47 -1.15 -2.80
N CYS A 144 1.84 -0.09 -2.31
CA CYS A 144 2.57 0.95 -1.60
C CYS A 144 2.66 0.55 -0.12
N SER A 145 3.74 -0.13 0.27
CA SER A 145 4.02 -0.41 1.68
C SER A 145 4.70 0.78 2.36
N CYS A 146 3.96 1.75 2.90
CA CYS A 146 4.58 2.89 3.57
C CYS A 146 5.12 2.52 4.96
N ILE A 147 6.43 2.27 5.07
CA ILE A 147 7.12 2.24 6.36
C ILE A 147 7.88 3.57 6.55
N PHE A 148 7.52 4.26 7.64
CA PHE A 148 8.00 5.52 8.25
C PHE A 148 7.14 6.79 8.03
N LEU A 149 6.28 7.09 9.01
CA LEU A 149 5.66 8.41 9.18
C LEU A 149 6.27 9.10 10.42
N HIS A 150 7.27 9.95 10.22
CA HIS A 150 7.75 10.90 11.24
C HIS A 150 6.84 12.13 11.23
N LEU A 151 5.79 12.10 12.03
CA LEU A 151 4.88 13.23 12.21
C LEU A 151 5.51 14.20 13.21
N GLN A 152 6.17 15.26 12.70
CA GLN A 152 6.38 16.46 13.52
C GLN A 152 5.05 17.21 13.59
N TYR A 153 4.31 17.03 14.69
CA TYR A 153 3.39 18.05 15.18
C TYR A 153 4.24 19.29 15.49
N ILE A 154 4.04 20.37 14.73
CA ILE A 154 4.35 21.74 15.16
C ILE A 154 3.07 22.31 15.76
#